data_AF-A0A9E4HQY3-F1
#
_entry.id   AF-A0A9E4HQY3-F1
#
_cell.length_a   1.000
_cell.length_b   1.000
_cell.length_c   1.000
_cell.angle_alpha   90.00
_cell.angle_beta   90.00
_cell.angle_gamma   90.00
#
_symmetry.space_group_name_H-M   'P 1'
#
loop_
_entity.id
_entity.type
_entity.pdbx_description
1 polymer ?
#
loop_
_entity_poly.entity_id
_entity_poly.type
_entity_poly.pdbx_seq_one_letter_code
_entity_poly.pdbx_strand_id
1 'polypeptide(L)'
;MSVPPLADAEARHRIRTALDESIVVEAAAGTGKTSVLVERIVEVLAAGRAAVDEILAVTFTEKAAGELKLRLRGALEQARGRDGAESAGPAAAERHRRLDEAIAHLEEAQVSTIHAFCADLLRERPVEAGVDPRFEVLDDRGAQRLFRQVFDGWLQEALDGPPPGVRRALRRRYRPPAFGEPTAGTDGPTGRLRRAAWELAEWRDFERPWRREADFRREATIDEVVEHLMRFAGLTERAANRRNDGLFLDTQPARAVAQSIRESDAVRSRRDYDFVEAQLVELAANRKFGRPRKGFGSDYGDELPRVHVLEQHEGIVSVLDRFQAVANADLAALLQAELRVAIARYERSKILRRPPAPGARPDPRPRGRARRCAAAVRARLRRRVPGHRSAAGRDPAPARGPVPGRARLAPGGPGSREALHRRRSEAVDLPLPEGRRRRLPAGDGAARATGRGARRAHHELPRRARNPALRQPCLRAADGGRRPGRGK
;
A
#
# COMPACT_ATOMS: atom_id res chain seq x y z
N MET A 1 -40.44 -29.90 -16.69
CA MET A 1 -39.12 -30.49 -16.35
C MET A 1 -38.57 -29.75 -15.15
N SER A 2 -38.41 -30.42 -14.01
CA SER A 2 -37.86 -29.82 -12.77
C SER A 2 -36.38 -29.55 -12.96
N VAL A 3 -35.95 -28.29 -12.84
CA VAL A 3 -34.52 -27.94 -12.81
C VAL A 3 -33.90 -28.61 -11.57
N PRO A 4 -32.81 -29.36 -11.69
CA PRO A 4 -32.16 -29.98 -10.55
C PRO A 4 -31.74 -28.90 -9.54
N PRO A 5 -31.89 -29.13 -8.22
CA PRO A 5 -31.53 -28.15 -7.22
C PRO A 5 -30.04 -27.80 -7.34
N LEU A 6 -29.74 -26.52 -7.22
CA LEU A 6 -28.36 -26.04 -7.27
C LEU A 6 -27.55 -26.70 -6.14
N ALA A 7 -26.26 -26.96 -6.41
CA ALA A 7 -25.36 -27.56 -5.41
C ALA A 7 -25.23 -26.70 -4.14
N ASP A 8 -25.53 -25.40 -4.21
CA ASP A 8 -25.50 -24.45 -3.09
C ASP A 8 -26.91 -24.15 -2.51
N ALA A 9 -27.93 -24.96 -2.82
CA ALA A 9 -29.32 -24.71 -2.42
C ALA A 9 -29.51 -24.60 -0.89
N GLU A 10 -28.85 -25.47 -0.11
CA GLU A 10 -28.89 -25.41 1.36
C GLU A 10 -28.32 -24.09 1.89
N ALA A 11 -27.21 -23.65 1.28
CA ALA A 11 -26.54 -22.43 1.67
C ALA A 11 -27.37 -21.18 1.32
N ARG A 12 -28.04 -21.18 0.15
CA ARG A 12 -29.03 -20.16 -0.21
C ARG A 12 -30.24 -20.15 0.72
N HIS A 13 -30.73 -21.34 1.09
CA HIS A 13 -31.84 -21.46 2.03
C HIS A 13 -31.46 -20.85 3.38
N ARG A 14 -30.30 -21.22 3.94
CA ARG A 14 -29.79 -20.64 5.20
C ARG A 14 -29.65 -19.12 5.13
N ILE A 15 -29.13 -18.58 4.03
CA ILE A 15 -29.03 -17.12 3.86
C ILE A 15 -30.41 -16.44 3.85
N ARG A 16 -31.46 -17.10 3.38
CA ARG A 16 -32.81 -16.52 3.41
C ARG A 16 -33.53 -16.68 4.74
N THR A 17 -33.32 -17.79 5.45
CA THR A 17 -34.15 -18.14 6.62
C THR A 17 -33.47 -17.89 7.96
N ALA A 18 -32.15 -17.99 8.04
CA ALA A 18 -31.41 -17.71 9.27
C ALA A 18 -31.21 -16.19 9.45
N LEU A 19 -32.31 -15.48 9.71
CA LEU A 19 -32.36 -14.01 9.79
C LEU A 19 -31.61 -13.47 11.02
N ASP A 20 -31.55 -14.24 12.10
CA ASP A 20 -30.90 -13.87 13.37
C ASP A 20 -29.38 -14.18 13.40
N GLU A 21 -28.79 -14.60 12.28
CA GLU A 21 -27.38 -14.96 12.16
C GLU A 21 -26.57 -13.94 11.34
N SER A 22 -25.34 -13.67 11.77
CA SER A 22 -24.33 -12.99 10.94
C SER A 22 -23.72 -13.98 9.96
N ILE A 23 -23.87 -13.72 8.67
CA ILE A 23 -23.42 -14.62 7.60
C ILE A 23 -22.40 -13.89 6.73
N VAL A 24 -21.25 -14.53 6.53
CA VAL A 24 -20.33 -14.13 5.46
C VAL A 24 -20.54 -15.04 4.26
N VAL A 25 -20.50 -14.45 3.07
CA VAL A 25 -20.81 -15.11 1.82
C VAL A 25 -19.59 -15.01 0.91
N GLU A 26 -18.95 -16.14 0.65
CA GLU A 26 -17.85 -16.23 -0.31
C GLU A 26 -18.40 -16.75 -1.64
N ALA A 27 -18.31 -16.00 -2.73
CA ALA A 27 -18.81 -16.54 -3.98
C ALA A 27 -18.02 -16.03 -5.17
N ALA A 28 -17.86 -16.88 -6.19
CA ALA A 28 -17.23 -16.52 -7.45
C ALA A 28 -18.06 -15.49 -8.23
N ALA A 29 -17.47 -14.85 -9.23
CA ALA A 29 -18.21 -13.96 -10.13
C ALA A 29 -19.36 -14.74 -10.80
N GLY A 30 -20.51 -14.08 -10.98
CA GLY A 30 -21.66 -14.69 -11.68
C GLY A 30 -22.52 -15.67 -10.87
N THR A 31 -22.20 -15.97 -9.61
CA THR A 31 -22.95 -16.96 -8.80
C THR A 31 -24.23 -16.40 -8.13
N GLY A 32 -24.66 -15.20 -8.48
CA GLY A 32 -25.90 -14.61 -7.97
C GLY A 32 -25.84 -14.05 -6.53
N LYS A 33 -24.66 -13.63 -6.04
CA LYS A 33 -24.48 -13.02 -4.71
C LYS A 33 -25.50 -11.93 -4.41
N THR A 34 -25.66 -10.99 -5.35
CA THR A 34 -26.57 -9.87 -5.21
C THR A 34 -28.04 -10.32 -5.15
N SER A 35 -28.41 -11.35 -5.91
CA SER A 35 -29.78 -11.89 -5.86
C SER A 35 -30.10 -12.50 -4.50
N VAL A 36 -29.17 -13.28 -3.95
CA VAL A 36 -29.33 -13.89 -2.61
C VAL A 36 -29.37 -12.82 -1.52
N LEU A 37 -28.58 -11.75 -1.65
CA LEU A 37 -28.64 -10.60 -0.73
C LEU A 37 -30.01 -9.91 -0.78
N VAL A 38 -30.53 -9.65 -1.98
CA VAL A 38 -31.86 -9.04 -2.17
C VAL A 38 -32.97 -9.93 -1.60
N GLU A 39 -32.93 -11.23 -1.90
CA GLU A 39 -33.89 -12.20 -1.34
C GLU A 39 -33.86 -12.21 0.19
N ARG A 40 -32.67 -12.12 0.80
CA ARG A 40 -32.56 -12.03 2.27
C ARG A 40 -33.19 -10.75 2.81
N ILE A 41 -32.95 -9.58 2.19
CA ILE A 41 -33.55 -8.32 2.62
C ILE A 41 -35.08 -8.39 2.56
N VAL A 42 -35.62 -8.94 1.47
CA VAL A 42 -37.07 -9.13 1.33
C VAL A 42 -37.63 -10.01 2.43
N GLU A 43 -36.98 -11.13 2.77
CA GLU A 43 -37.43 -11.99 3.87
C GLU A 43 -37.32 -11.33 5.25
N VAL A 44 -36.31 -10.48 5.49
CA VAL A 44 -36.21 -9.69 6.73
C VAL A 44 -37.44 -8.79 6.90
N LEU A 45 -37.81 -8.07 5.84
CA LEU A 45 -38.94 -7.14 5.82
C LEU A 45 -40.27 -7.90 5.94
N ALA A 46 -40.44 -8.97 5.16
CA ALA A 46 -41.64 -9.80 5.17
C ALA A 46 -41.86 -10.49 6.53
N ALA A 47 -40.79 -10.96 7.17
CA ALA A 47 -40.83 -11.54 8.50
C ALA A 47 -41.06 -10.50 9.62
N GLY A 48 -41.05 -9.20 9.31
CA GLY A 48 -41.24 -8.12 10.28
C GLY A 48 -40.07 -8.01 11.27
N ARG A 49 -38.86 -8.38 10.84
CA ARG A 49 -37.65 -8.33 11.66
C ARG A 49 -36.97 -6.96 11.63
N ALA A 50 -37.28 -6.17 10.62
CA ALA A 50 -36.88 -4.77 10.49
C ALA A 50 -37.88 -4.04 9.59
N ALA A 51 -38.03 -2.73 9.79
CA ALA A 51 -38.59 -1.81 8.82
C ALA A 51 -37.55 -1.45 7.74
N VAL A 52 -37.96 -0.70 6.72
CA VAL A 52 -37.11 -0.38 5.57
C VAL A 52 -35.96 0.57 5.93
N ASP A 53 -36.26 1.57 6.75
CA ASP A 53 -35.32 2.56 7.29
C ASP A 53 -34.29 1.94 8.25
N GLU A 54 -34.56 0.76 8.78
CA GLU A 54 -33.64 -0.04 9.61
C GLU A 54 -32.65 -0.89 8.76
N ILE A 55 -32.77 -0.90 7.42
CA ILE A 55 -31.88 -1.64 6.52
C ILE A 55 -30.76 -0.75 5.99
N LEU A 56 -29.51 -1.11 6.33
CA LEU A 56 -28.30 -0.56 5.73
C LEU A 56 -27.68 -1.55 4.73
N ALA A 57 -27.62 -1.16 3.45
CA ALA A 57 -26.96 -1.93 2.40
C ALA A 57 -25.91 -1.07 1.68
N VAL A 58 -24.62 -1.37 1.92
CA VAL A 58 -23.50 -0.63 1.35
C VAL A 58 -22.82 -1.37 0.20
N THR A 59 -22.34 -0.61 -0.79
CA THR A 59 -21.56 -1.15 -1.92
C THR A 59 -20.39 -0.23 -2.32
N PHE A 60 -19.61 -0.65 -3.31
CA PHE A 60 -18.40 0.07 -3.74
C PHE A 60 -18.68 1.19 -4.76
N THR A 61 -19.79 1.13 -5.50
CA THR A 61 -20.07 2.09 -6.58
C THR A 61 -21.51 2.57 -6.54
N GLU A 62 -21.74 3.84 -6.90
CA GLU A 62 -23.08 4.43 -7.00
C GLU A 62 -23.97 3.65 -7.99
N LYS A 63 -23.39 3.18 -9.10
CA LYS A 63 -24.11 2.34 -10.06
C LYS A 63 -24.62 1.04 -9.42
N ALA A 64 -23.79 0.37 -8.63
CA ALA A 64 -24.21 -0.85 -7.95
C ALA A 64 -25.26 -0.58 -6.86
N ALA A 65 -25.23 0.59 -6.22
CA ALA A 65 -26.24 0.99 -5.23
C ALA A 65 -27.60 1.19 -5.90
N GLY A 66 -27.63 1.95 -7.00
CA GLY A 66 -28.84 2.13 -7.81
C GLY A 66 -29.39 0.81 -8.38
N GLU A 67 -28.51 -0.06 -8.88
CA GLU A 67 -28.90 -1.39 -9.35
C GLU A 67 -29.47 -2.26 -8.23
N LEU A 68 -28.87 -2.21 -7.03
CA LEU A 68 -29.35 -2.95 -5.86
C LEU A 68 -30.75 -2.47 -5.43
N LYS A 69 -31.00 -1.15 -5.43
CA LYS A 69 -32.31 -0.56 -5.10
C LYS A 69 -33.39 -0.99 -6.10
N LEU A 70 -33.10 -0.97 -7.40
CA LEU A 70 -34.01 -1.45 -8.44
C LEU A 70 -34.32 -2.95 -8.31
N ARG A 71 -33.31 -3.77 -8.02
CA ARG A 71 -33.50 -5.21 -7.79
C ARG A 71 -34.34 -5.48 -6.54
N LEU A 72 -34.14 -4.70 -5.48
CA LEU A 72 -34.94 -4.79 -4.26
C LEU A 72 -36.40 -4.46 -4.51
N ARG A 73 -36.69 -3.37 -5.24
CA ARG A 73 -38.07 -3.02 -5.67
C ARG A 73 -38.73 -4.19 -6.40
N GLY A 74 -38.09 -4.71 -7.44
CA GLY A 74 -38.64 -5.81 -8.24
C GLY A 74 -38.83 -7.10 -7.42
N ALA A 75 -37.95 -7.38 -6.46
CA ALA A 75 -38.08 -8.54 -5.59
C ALA A 75 -39.22 -8.39 -4.57
N LEU A 76 -39.42 -7.20 -4.00
CA LEU A 76 -40.55 -6.90 -3.13
C LEU A 76 -41.89 -7.04 -3.88
N GLU A 77 -41.99 -6.50 -5.09
CA GLU A 77 -43.21 -6.63 -5.92
C GLU A 77 -43.51 -8.09 -6.27
N GLN A 78 -42.49 -8.89 -6.60
CA GLN A 78 -42.64 -10.32 -6.84
C GLN A 78 -43.08 -11.08 -5.59
N ALA A 79 -42.49 -10.77 -4.42
CA ALA A 79 -42.89 -11.39 -3.16
C ALA A 79 -44.34 -11.05 -2.81
N ARG A 80 -44.74 -9.78 -2.97
CA ARG A 80 -46.12 -9.33 -2.76
C ARG A 80 -47.10 -10.05 -3.69
N GLY A 81 -46.76 -10.18 -4.98
CA GLY A 81 -47.60 -10.86 -5.97
C GLY A 81 -47.81 -12.34 -5.68
N ARG A 82 -46.79 -13.03 -5.14
CA ARG A 82 -46.92 -14.43 -4.68
C ARG A 82 -47.85 -14.56 -3.48
N ASP A 83 -47.77 -13.62 -2.54
CA ASP A 83 -48.59 -13.65 -1.33
C ASP A 83 -50.06 -13.32 -1.60
N GLY A 84 -50.33 -12.42 -2.55
CA GLY A 84 -51.68 -11.96 -2.90
C GLY A 84 -52.50 -12.93 -3.75
N ALA A 85 -51.88 -13.95 -4.37
CA ALA A 85 -52.58 -14.82 -5.32
C ALA A 85 -53.34 -15.99 -4.67
N GLU A 86 -52.91 -16.54 -3.51
CA GLU A 86 -53.46 -17.81 -2.98
C GLU A 86 -53.45 -17.98 -1.43
N SER A 87 -53.20 -16.93 -0.62
CA SER A 87 -52.90 -17.15 0.81
C SER A 87 -54.09 -16.92 1.77
N ALA A 88 -54.74 -18.00 2.22
CA ALA A 88 -55.96 -18.00 3.03
C ALA A 88 -55.76 -17.95 4.58
N GLY A 89 -54.84 -17.13 5.11
CA GLY A 89 -54.63 -17.07 6.57
C GLY A 89 -54.05 -15.75 7.12
N PRO A 90 -54.24 -15.46 8.43
CA PRO A 90 -53.83 -14.19 9.06
C PRO A 90 -52.33 -13.86 8.93
N ALA A 91 -51.47 -14.89 8.99
CA ALA A 91 -50.03 -14.71 8.87
C ALA A 91 -49.59 -14.24 7.47
N ALA A 92 -50.29 -14.70 6.41
CA ALA A 92 -50.00 -14.28 5.05
C ALA A 92 -50.52 -12.87 4.76
N ALA A 93 -51.68 -12.50 5.32
CA ALA A 93 -52.19 -11.13 5.25
C ALA A 93 -51.23 -10.14 5.93
N GLU A 94 -50.69 -10.52 7.09
CA GLU A 94 -49.70 -9.69 7.79
C GLU A 94 -48.39 -9.57 7.01
N ARG A 95 -47.91 -10.67 6.41
CA ARG A 95 -46.73 -10.66 5.52
C ARG A 95 -46.95 -9.73 4.32
N HIS A 96 -48.12 -9.82 3.68
CA HIS A 96 -48.50 -8.96 2.56
C HIS A 96 -48.51 -7.47 2.94
N ARG A 97 -49.12 -7.14 4.10
CA ARG A 97 -49.16 -5.78 4.64
C ARG A 97 -47.75 -5.19 4.81
N ARG A 98 -46.83 -5.98 5.39
CA ARG A 98 -45.43 -5.55 5.57
C ARG A 98 -44.70 -5.35 4.24
N LEU A 99 -44.99 -6.18 3.24
CA LEU A 99 -44.43 -6.02 1.90
C LEU A 99 -44.95 -4.75 1.22
N ASP A 100 -46.24 -4.42 1.37
CA ASP A 100 -46.80 -3.16 0.86
C ASP A 100 -46.18 -1.93 1.54
N GLU A 101 -46.07 -1.97 2.87
CA GLU A 101 -45.39 -0.92 3.64
C GLU A 101 -43.93 -0.77 3.19
N ALA A 102 -43.22 -1.89 2.99
CA ALA A 102 -41.85 -1.86 2.53
C ALA A 102 -41.67 -1.27 1.12
N ILE A 103 -42.65 -1.49 0.22
CA ILE A 103 -42.65 -0.88 -1.11
C ILE A 103 -42.88 0.63 -1.02
N ALA A 104 -43.81 1.06 -0.16
CA ALA A 104 -44.15 2.47 0.03
C ALA A 104 -42.96 3.29 0.58
N HIS A 105 -42.22 2.71 1.53
CA HIS A 105 -41.08 3.34 2.19
C HIS A 105 -39.71 2.98 1.57
N LEU A 106 -39.68 2.31 0.42
CA LEU A 106 -38.42 1.83 -0.19
C LEU A 106 -37.37 2.94 -0.42
N GLU A 107 -37.83 4.18 -0.62
CA GLU A 107 -36.90 5.29 -0.83
C GLU A 107 -36.10 5.66 0.43
N GLU A 108 -36.61 5.34 1.61
CA GLU A 108 -35.99 5.56 2.93
C GLU A 108 -34.89 4.52 3.23
N ALA A 109 -34.84 3.42 2.47
CA ALA A 109 -33.80 2.40 2.62
C ALA A 109 -32.40 2.99 2.38
N GLN A 110 -31.48 2.73 3.30
CA GLN A 110 -30.08 3.17 3.20
C GLN A 110 -29.28 2.25 2.26
N VAL A 111 -29.55 2.37 0.96
CA VAL A 111 -28.86 1.65 -0.11
C VAL A 111 -27.89 2.59 -0.84
N SER A 112 -26.63 2.59 -0.42
CA SER A 112 -25.66 3.60 -0.86
C SER A 112 -24.23 3.05 -0.96
N THR A 113 -23.27 3.91 -1.28
CA THR A 113 -21.86 3.55 -1.12
C THR A 113 -21.39 3.73 0.32
N ILE A 114 -20.30 3.07 0.70
CA ILE A 114 -19.68 3.27 2.02
C ILE A 114 -19.40 4.76 2.28
N HIS A 115 -18.92 5.49 1.26
CA HIS A 115 -18.61 6.92 1.39
C HIS A 115 -19.85 7.79 1.57
N ALA A 116 -20.92 7.52 0.82
CA ALA A 116 -22.19 8.24 0.96
C ALA A 116 -22.78 8.04 2.35
N PHE A 117 -22.88 6.78 2.81
CA PHE A 117 -23.35 6.46 4.16
C PHE A 117 -22.52 7.16 5.24
N CYS A 118 -21.18 7.08 5.18
CA CYS A 118 -20.33 7.76 6.14
C CYS A 118 -20.51 9.29 6.10
N ALA A 119 -20.71 9.88 4.92
CA ALA A 119 -20.94 11.32 4.81
C ALA A 119 -22.28 11.74 5.43
N ASP A 120 -23.34 10.95 5.24
CA ASP A 120 -24.65 11.21 5.83
C ASP A 120 -24.62 11.07 7.35
N LEU A 121 -23.96 10.02 7.86
CA LEU A 121 -23.72 9.84 9.30
C LEU A 121 -22.99 11.03 9.94
N LEU A 122 -21.97 11.57 9.26
CA LEU A 122 -21.24 12.76 9.71
C LEU A 122 -22.11 14.02 9.70
N ARG A 123 -23.09 14.13 8.78
CA ARG A 123 -24.03 15.26 8.70
C ARG A 123 -25.13 15.18 9.74
N GLU A 124 -25.52 13.99 10.17
CA GLU A 124 -26.49 13.78 11.24
C GLU A 124 -25.92 14.18 12.61
N ARG A 125 -24.62 13.97 12.83
CA ARG A 125 -23.93 14.22 14.11
C ARG A 125 -22.66 15.08 13.94
N PRO A 126 -22.75 16.30 13.39
CA PRO A 126 -21.58 17.09 13.01
C PRO A 126 -20.79 17.61 14.21
N VAL A 127 -21.47 17.89 15.33
CA VAL A 127 -20.84 18.38 16.56
C VAL A 127 -19.99 17.29 17.20
N GLU A 128 -20.55 16.09 17.35
CA GLU A 128 -19.86 14.92 17.91
C GLU A 128 -18.70 14.47 17.00
N ALA A 129 -18.86 14.60 15.70
CA ALA A 129 -17.83 14.30 14.72
C ALA A 129 -16.74 15.39 14.59
N GLY A 130 -16.94 16.58 15.16
CA GLY A 130 -16.00 17.70 15.06
C GLY A 130 -15.85 18.23 13.63
N VAL A 131 -16.89 18.13 12.80
CA VAL A 131 -16.91 18.60 11.40
C VAL A 131 -17.92 19.73 11.19
N ASP A 132 -17.68 20.57 10.20
CA ASP A 132 -18.66 21.58 9.78
C ASP A 132 -19.89 20.86 9.19
N PRO A 133 -21.13 21.17 9.60
CA PRO A 133 -22.34 20.57 9.01
C PRO A 133 -22.45 20.73 7.49
N ARG A 134 -21.77 21.74 6.92
CA ARG A 134 -21.70 22.04 5.48
C ARG A 134 -20.39 21.58 4.85
N PHE A 135 -19.74 20.56 5.41
CA PHE A 135 -18.50 20.04 4.83
C PHE A 135 -18.73 19.51 3.40
N GLU A 136 -17.72 19.70 2.57
CA GLU A 136 -17.66 19.13 1.23
C GLU A 136 -16.66 17.98 1.19
N VAL A 137 -17.02 16.91 0.50
CA VAL A 137 -16.11 15.79 0.24
C VAL A 137 -15.22 16.18 -0.93
N LEU A 138 -13.91 16.29 -0.68
CA LEU A 138 -12.94 16.54 -1.75
C LEU A 138 -12.79 15.30 -2.63
N ASP A 139 -12.78 15.51 -3.95
CA ASP A 139 -12.34 14.49 -4.89
C ASP A 139 -10.82 14.28 -4.81
N ASP A 140 -10.32 13.16 -5.36
CA ASP A 140 -8.89 12.82 -5.33
C ASP A 140 -8.00 13.95 -5.86
N ARG A 141 -8.44 14.61 -6.94
CA ARG A 141 -7.70 15.72 -7.54
C ARG A 141 -7.67 16.94 -6.62
N GLY A 142 -8.79 17.29 -5.99
CA GLY A 142 -8.91 18.36 -5.02
C GLY A 142 -8.05 18.11 -3.79
N ALA A 143 -8.10 16.88 -3.26
CA ALA A 143 -7.29 16.46 -2.13
C ALA A 143 -5.78 16.56 -2.44
N GLN A 144 -5.34 16.06 -3.61
CA GLN A 144 -3.95 16.16 -4.05
C GLN A 144 -3.49 17.60 -4.29
N ARG A 145 -4.35 18.47 -4.84
CA ARG A 145 -4.02 19.90 -5.03
C ARG A 145 -3.83 20.60 -3.69
N LEU A 146 -4.75 20.39 -2.75
CA LEU A 146 -4.68 20.95 -1.41
C LEU A 146 -3.41 20.47 -0.69
N PHE A 147 -3.15 19.16 -0.72
CA PHE A 147 -1.96 18.59 -0.11
C PHE A 147 -0.67 19.15 -0.71
N ARG A 148 -0.58 19.25 -2.05
CA ARG A 148 0.59 19.84 -2.71
C ARG A 148 0.85 21.27 -2.24
N GLN A 149 -0.19 22.10 -2.17
CA GLN A 149 -0.06 23.48 -1.69
C GLN A 149 0.48 23.54 -0.26
N VAL A 150 -0.06 22.72 0.64
CA VAL A 150 0.37 22.67 2.04
C VAL A 150 1.78 22.13 2.17
N PHE A 151 2.09 21.05 1.46
CA PHE A 151 3.40 20.40 1.45
C PHE A 151 4.48 21.34 0.92
N ASP A 152 4.23 22.03 -0.19
CA ASP A 152 5.20 22.96 -0.78
C ASP A 152 5.51 24.13 0.17
N GLY A 153 4.49 24.64 0.88
CA GLY A 153 4.67 25.65 1.93
C GLY A 153 5.50 25.13 3.11
N TRP A 154 5.18 23.94 3.62
CA TRP A 154 5.97 23.29 4.67
C TRP A 154 7.41 23.04 4.25
N LEU A 155 7.64 22.54 3.04
CA LEU A 155 8.98 22.23 2.55
C LEU A 155 9.82 23.50 2.43
N GLN A 156 9.24 24.62 1.98
CA GLN A 156 9.96 25.88 1.91
C GLN A 156 10.49 26.31 3.28
N GLU A 157 9.69 26.15 4.35
CA GLU A 157 10.14 26.41 5.72
C GLU A 157 11.16 25.39 6.20
N ALA A 158 10.95 24.10 5.90
CA ALA A 158 11.90 23.04 6.28
C ALA A 158 13.28 23.26 5.64
N LEU A 159 13.37 23.87 4.46
CA LEU A 159 14.65 24.16 3.79
C LEU A 159 15.49 25.25 4.47
N ASP A 160 14.91 26.08 5.35
CA ASP A 160 15.69 27.06 6.15
C ASP A 160 16.54 26.37 7.22
N GLY A 161 16.13 25.18 7.66
CA GLY A 161 16.85 24.36 8.63
C GLY A 161 16.49 22.88 8.43
N PRO A 162 17.00 22.22 7.38
CA PRO A 162 16.51 20.92 6.95
C PRO A 162 16.77 19.84 8.00
N PRO A 163 15.70 19.19 8.49
CA PRO A 163 15.85 18.11 9.45
C PRO A 163 16.58 16.92 8.79
N PRO A 164 17.20 16.03 9.58
CA PRO A 164 18.15 15.05 9.06
C PRO A 164 17.55 14.12 8.00
N GLY A 165 16.29 13.69 8.14
CA GLY A 165 15.61 12.88 7.14
C GLY A 165 15.43 13.61 5.81
N VAL A 166 14.88 14.83 5.84
CA VAL A 166 14.72 15.70 4.64
C VAL A 166 16.08 15.95 3.99
N ARG A 167 17.10 16.32 4.76
CA ARG A 167 18.45 16.60 4.23
C ARG A 167 19.05 15.40 3.51
N ARG A 168 18.98 14.21 4.12
CA ARG A 168 19.44 12.94 3.53
C ARG A 168 18.65 12.56 2.29
N ALA A 169 17.32 12.68 2.34
CA ALA A 169 16.45 12.36 1.22
C ALA A 169 16.68 13.26 -0.01
N LEU A 170 16.97 14.55 0.22
CA LEU A 170 17.29 15.51 -0.84
C LEU A 170 18.65 15.24 -1.49
N ARG A 171 19.61 14.65 -0.77
CA ARG A 171 20.94 14.28 -1.32
C ARG A 171 20.92 13.04 -2.19
N ARG A 172 20.00 12.11 -1.95
CA ARG A 172 19.91 10.87 -2.73
C ARG A 172 19.42 11.15 -4.15
N ARG A 173 20.07 10.61 -5.17
CA ARG A 173 19.61 10.78 -6.57
C ARG A 173 18.32 10.01 -6.82
N TYR A 174 17.48 10.53 -7.71
CA TYR A 174 16.29 9.84 -8.20
C TYR A 174 16.59 9.20 -9.54
N ARG A 175 16.46 7.86 -9.59
CA ARG A 175 16.42 7.12 -10.83
C ARG A 175 14.96 6.75 -11.09
N PRO A 176 14.29 7.37 -12.08
CA PRO A 176 12.94 6.96 -12.43
C PRO A 176 12.93 5.48 -12.88
N PRO A 177 11.84 4.73 -12.64
CA PRO A 177 11.70 3.38 -13.16
C PRO A 177 11.85 3.36 -14.69
N ALA A 178 12.45 2.30 -15.23
CA ALA A 178 12.71 2.17 -16.67
C ALA A 178 11.43 2.11 -17.54
N PHE A 179 10.28 1.81 -16.93
CA PHE A 179 8.95 1.83 -17.55
C PHE A 179 7.92 2.40 -16.56
N GLY A 180 7.28 3.51 -16.94
CA GLY A 180 6.23 4.18 -16.18
C GLY A 180 5.87 5.51 -16.83
N GLU A 181 4.57 5.87 -16.81
CA GLU A 181 4.07 7.12 -17.38
C GLU A 181 4.83 8.34 -16.85
N PRO A 182 5.15 9.34 -17.71
CA PRO A 182 5.68 10.61 -17.25
C PRO A 182 4.63 11.30 -16.37
N THR A 183 4.76 11.15 -15.05
CA THR A 183 3.98 11.97 -14.12
C THR A 183 4.55 13.37 -14.18
N ALA A 184 3.93 14.20 -15.02
CA ALA A 184 4.25 15.61 -15.20
C ALA A 184 4.46 16.29 -13.83
N GLY A 185 5.72 16.54 -13.45
CA GLY A 185 6.10 17.36 -12.30
C GLY A 185 6.49 16.64 -11.00
N THR A 186 6.78 15.33 -11.00
CA THR A 186 7.19 14.56 -9.79
C THR A 186 8.61 13.98 -9.79
N ASP A 187 9.43 14.24 -10.80
CA ASP A 187 10.69 13.53 -11.01
C ASP A 187 11.92 14.21 -10.39
N GLY A 188 11.85 14.49 -9.09
CA GLY A 188 12.99 15.02 -8.35
C GLY A 188 12.96 14.64 -6.86
N PRO A 189 14.02 14.94 -6.10
CA PRO A 189 14.08 14.60 -4.67
C PRO A 189 12.88 15.13 -3.86
N THR A 190 12.41 16.34 -4.17
CA THR A 190 11.20 16.93 -3.61
C THR A 190 9.92 16.17 -3.97
N GLY A 191 9.80 15.69 -5.21
CA GLY A 191 8.63 14.94 -5.67
C GLY A 191 8.48 13.61 -4.93
N ARG A 192 9.60 12.93 -4.66
CA ARG A 192 9.61 11.73 -3.81
C ARG A 192 9.20 12.02 -2.38
N LEU A 193 9.72 13.09 -1.78
CA LEU A 193 9.33 13.48 -0.42
C LEU A 193 7.83 13.76 -0.34
N ARG A 194 7.28 14.47 -1.34
CA ARG A 194 5.85 14.72 -1.42
C ARG A 194 5.04 13.43 -1.55
N ARG A 195 5.49 12.50 -2.39
CA ARG A 195 4.84 11.20 -2.56
C ARG A 195 4.85 10.40 -1.25
N ALA A 196 6.01 10.31 -0.59
CA ALA A 196 6.12 9.65 0.71
C ALA A 196 5.21 10.31 1.76
N ALA A 197 5.13 11.63 1.77
CA ALA A 197 4.25 12.37 2.68
C ALA A 197 2.76 12.11 2.38
N TRP A 198 2.38 11.98 1.09
CA TRP A 198 1.03 11.62 0.69
C TRP A 198 0.67 10.19 1.09
N GLU A 199 1.54 9.22 0.81
CA GLU A 199 1.36 7.82 1.23
C GLU A 199 1.22 7.71 2.75
N LEU A 200 2.02 8.47 3.52
CA LEU A 200 1.88 8.54 4.97
C LEU A 200 0.57 9.19 5.43
N ALA A 201 0.05 10.18 4.69
CA ALA A 201 -1.26 10.79 4.99
C ALA A 201 -2.42 9.80 4.78
N GLU A 202 -2.29 8.89 3.80
CA GLU A 202 -3.25 7.80 3.59
C GLU A 202 -3.18 6.76 4.71
N TRP A 203 -2.05 6.64 5.42
CA TRP A 203 -1.85 5.74 6.56
C TRP A 203 -2.12 6.41 7.91
N ARG A 204 -3.12 7.29 7.96
CA ARG A 204 -3.47 8.12 9.13
C ARG A 204 -3.62 7.36 10.44
N ASP A 205 -4.03 6.08 10.40
CA ASP A 205 -4.29 5.29 11.62
C ASP A 205 -3.01 4.69 12.26
N PHE A 206 -1.84 4.84 11.62
CA PHE A 206 -0.56 4.29 12.10
C PHE A 206 0.35 5.38 12.69
N GLU A 207 -0.09 5.95 13.82
CA GLU A 207 0.57 7.08 14.47
C GLU A 207 1.78 6.72 15.36
N ARG A 208 2.09 5.43 15.52
CA ARG A 208 3.28 5.02 16.26
C ARG A 208 4.56 5.42 15.52
N PRO A 209 5.54 6.10 16.17
CA PRO A 209 6.84 6.37 15.55
C PRO A 209 7.51 5.07 15.11
N TRP A 210 8.11 5.08 13.91
CA TRP A 210 8.83 3.91 13.44
C TRP A 210 10.11 3.70 14.23
N ARG A 211 10.38 2.44 14.60
CA ARG A 211 11.53 2.07 15.41
C ARG A 211 12.81 2.38 14.65
N ARG A 212 13.73 3.10 15.31
CA ARG A 212 15.12 3.25 14.87
C ARG A 212 15.98 2.20 15.58
N GLU A 213 16.96 1.65 14.87
CA GLU A 213 17.94 0.76 15.47
C GLU A 213 18.81 1.54 16.45
N ALA A 214 18.78 1.16 17.72
CA ALA A 214 19.45 1.90 18.79
C ALA A 214 20.97 1.95 18.60
N ASP A 215 21.55 0.91 18.01
CA ASP A 215 22.99 0.73 17.86
C ASP A 215 23.54 1.26 16.53
N PHE A 216 22.68 1.83 15.67
CA PHE A 216 23.13 2.33 14.37
C PHE A 216 23.93 3.64 14.52
N ARG A 217 25.24 3.51 14.70
CA ARG A 217 26.21 4.61 14.73
C ARG A 217 26.56 5.07 13.31
N ARG A 218 25.61 5.76 12.68
CA ARG A 218 25.66 6.17 11.27
C ARG A 218 27.02 6.68 10.78
N GLU A 219 27.62 7.67 11.45
CA GLU A 219 28.89 8.27 11.01
C GLU A 219 30.02 7.23 11.01
N ALA A 220 30.16 6.46 12.11
CA ALA A 220 31.14 5.39 12.21
C ALA A 220 30.93 4.27 11.17
N THR A 221 29.67 3.85 10.95
CA THR A 221 29.36 2.85 9.92
C THR A 221 29.70 3.36 8.52
N ILE A 222 29.46 4.65 8.23
CA ILE A 222 29.88 5.24 6.96
C ILE A 222 31.40 5.20 6.82
N ASP A 223 32.15 5.58 7.86
CA ASP A 223 33.61 5.60 7.82
C ASP A 223 34.18 4.19 7.58
N GLU A 224 33.63 3.15 8.23
CA GLU A 224 33.99 1.73 8.00
C GLU A 224 33.73 1.30 6.54
N VAL A 225 32.55 1.63 5.99
CA VAL A 225 32.20 1.29 4.60
C VAL A 225 33.10 2.04 3.61
N VAL A 226 33.42 3.30 3.89
CA VAL A 226 34.34 4.10 3.07
C VAL A 226 35.73 3.48 3.08
N GLU A 227 36.25 3.04 4.22
CA GLU A 227 37.55 2.39 4.32
C GLU A 227 37.61 1.11 3.45
N HIS A 228 36.56 0.28 3.51
CA HIS A 228 36.43 -0.91 2.67
C HIS A 228 36.39 -0.55 1.18
N LEU A 229 35.64 0.49 0.82
CA LEU A 229 35.54 0.99 -0.55
C LEU A 229 36.89 1.51 -1.06
N MET A 230 37.65 2.25 -0.25
CA MET A 230 38.96 2.78 -0.64
C MET A 230 39.97 1.66 -0.89
N ARG A 231 40.00 0.64 -0.01
CA ARG A 231 40.83 -0.56 -0.22
C ARG A 231 40.48 -1.26 -1.53
N PHE A 232 39.20 -1.51 -1.77
CA PHE A 232 38.73 -2.15 -2.99
C PHE A 232 39.04 -1.31 -4.25
N ALA A 233 38.82 0.00 -4.19
CA ALA A 233 39.14 0.92 -5.28
C ALA A 233 40.63 0.88 -5.64
N GLY A 234 41.52 0.90 -4.63
CA GLY A 234 42.96 0.76 -4.83
C GLY A 234 43.36 -0.59 -5.43
N LEU A 235 42.72 -1.69 -4.99
CA LEU A 235 42.94 -3.03 -5.55
C LEU A 235 42.60 -3.09 -7.04
N THR A 236 41.43 -2.57 -7.42
CA THR A 236 40.98 -2.60 -8.83
C THR A 236 41.80 -1.68 -9.75
N GLU A 237 42.51 -0.69 -9.21
CA GLU A 237 43.39 0.18 -10.02
C GLU A 237 44.64 -0.56 -10.54
N ARG A 238 45.01 -1.69 -9.93
CA ARG A 238 46.18 -2.51 -10.29
C ARG A 238 45.98 -3.36 -11.56
N ALA A 239 44.88 -3.21 -12.29
CA ALA A 239 44.61 -4.02 -13.48
C ALA A 239 45.69 -3.85 -14.56
N ALA A 240 46.19 -4.97 -15.11
CA ALA A 240 47.19 -4.97 -16.19
C ALA A 240 46.61 -4.42 -17.50
N ASN A 241 45.36 -4.77 -17.83
CA ASN A 241 44.67 -4.31 -19.04
C ASN A 241 43.46 -3.42 -18.74
N ARG A 242 43.73 -2.14 -18.44
CA ARG A 242 42.69 -1.16 -18.09
C ARG A 242 41.72 -0.81 -19.23
N ARG A 243 42.11 -1.06 -20.49
CA ARG A 243 41.29 -0.68 -21.66
C ARG A 243 40.20 -1.72 -21.95
N ASN A 244 40.53 -3.00 -21.82
CA ASN A 244 39.64 -4.09 -22.29
C ASN A 244 39.24 -5.09 -21.19
N ASP A 245 39.71 -4.95 -19.96
CA ASP A 245 39.27 -5.84 -18.88
C ASP A 245 37.85 -5.51 -18.39
N GLY A 246 36.93 -6.45 -18.56
CA GLY A 246 35.52 -6.29 -18.18
C GLY A 246 35.31 -6.03 -16.68
N LEU A 247 36.12 -6.64 -15.81
CA LEU A 247 36.04 -6.45 -14.36
C LEU A 247 36.55 -5.05 -13.97
N PHE A 248 37.64 -4.58 -14.57
CA PHE A 248 38.12 -3.20 -14.39
C PHE A 248 37.08 -2.17 -14.81
N LEU A 249 36.45 -2.36 -15.98
CA LEU A 249 35.44 -1.44 -16.51
C LEU A 249 34.17 -1.44 -15.65
N ASP A 250 33.68 -2.60 -15.21
CA ASP A 250 32.44 -2.71 -14.44
C ASP A 250 32.62 -2.29 -12.96
N THR A 251 33.86 -2.29 -12.45
CA THR A 251 34.22 -1.77 -11.12
C THR A 251 34.58 -0.28 -11.09
N GLN A 252 34.65 0.38 -12.25
CA GLN A 252 34.88 1.83 -12.37
C GLN A 252 33.97 2.70 -11.46
N PRO A 253 32.68 2.36 -11.24
CA PRO A 253 31.83 3.14 -10.33
C PRO A 253 32.36 3.20 -8.89
N ALA A 254 32.98 2.14 -8.37
CA ALA A 254 33.56 2.13 -7.04
C ALA A 254 34.75 3.10 -6.94
N ARG A 255 35.63 3.10 -7.95
CA ARG A 255 36.76 4.03 -8.04
C ARG A 255 36.31 5.48 -8.17
N ALA A 256 35.28 5.74 -8.97
CA ALA A 256 34.69 7.07 -9.14
C ALA A 256 34.09 7.60 -7.82
N VAL A 257 33.35 6.76 -7.08
CA VAL A 257 32.81 7.15 -5.77
C VAL A 257 33.93 7.38 -4.76
N ALA A 258 34.91 6.48 -4.68
CA ALA A 258 36.08 6.65 -3.82
C ALA A 258 36.84 7.96 -4.10
N GLN A 259 37.07 8.28 -5.38
CA GLN A 259 37.71 9.53 -5.77
C GLN A 259 36.88 10.75 -5.35
N SER A 260 35.57 10.74 -5.62
CA SER A 260 34.68 11.86 -5.27
C SER A 260 34.58 12.10 -3.76
N ILE A 261 34.62 11.04 -2.96
CA ILE A 261 34.69 11.14 -1.50
C ILE A 261 36.01 11.79 -1.07
N ARG A 262 37.16 11.32 -1.59
CA ARG A 262 38.48 11.91 -1.30
C ARG A 262 38.54 13.39 -1.63
N GLU A 263 38.06 13.78 -2.81
CA GLU A 263 38.01 15.19 -3.23
C GLU A 263 37.11 16.02 -2.31
N SER A 264 35.95 15.49 -1.91
CA SER A 264 35.05 16.17 -0.98
C SER A 264 35.68 16.36 0.40
N ASP A 265 36.39 15.36 0.90
CA ASP A 265 37.04 15.40 2.22
C ASP A 265 38.24 16.36 2.23
N ALA A 266 39.00 16.44 1.12
CA ALA A 266 40.15 17.33 1.00
C ALA A 266 39.76 18.81 1.03
N VAL A 267 38.57 19.16 0.54
CA VAL A 267 38.10 20.55 0.45
C VAL A 267 37.36 20.99 1.72
N ARG A 268 36.81 20.06 2.51
CA ARG A 268 35.95 20.38 3.65
C ARG A 268 36.67 20.11 4.97
N SER A 269 36.49 21.01 5.94
CA SER A 269 36.99 20.82 7.30
C SER A 269 36.31 19.67 8.06
N ARG A 270 35.09 19.28 7.64
CA ARG A 270 34.35 18.12 8.17
C ARG A 270 33.72 17.33 7.02
N ARG A 271 33.79 15.99 7.11
CA ARG A 271 33.16 15.05 6.17
C ARG A 271 31.66 15.35 6.01
N ASP A 272 31.19 15.47 4.76
CA ASP A 272 29.76 15.60 4.43
C ASP A 272 29.13 14.20 4.39
N TYR A 273 28.74 13.68 5.56
CA TYR A 273 28.17 12.32 5.69
C TYR A 273 26.90 12.11 4.87
N ASP A 274 26.12 13.15 4.59
CA ASP A 274 24.90 13.02 3.78
C ASP A 274 25.22 12.85 2.30
N PHE A 275 26.26 13.53 1.83
CA PHE A 275 26.83 13.29 0.50
C PHE A 275 27.41 11.87 0.39
N VAL A 276 28.23 11.45 1.36
CA VAL A 276 28.86 10.13 1.34
C VAL A 276 27.82 9.00 1.37
N GLU A 277 26.83 9.07 2.27
CA GLU A 277 25.73 8.10 2.30
C GLU A 277 25.01 8.01 0.95
N ALA A 278 24.68 9.15 0.33
CA ALA A 278 24.00 9.18 -0.96
C ALA A 278 24.82 8.47 -2.05
N GLN A 279 26.13 8.69 -2.09
CA GLN A 279 27.03 8.06 -3.06
C GLN A 279 27.14 6.54 -2.81
N LEU A 280 27.25 6.10 -1.56
CA LEU A 280 27.33 4.68 -1.20
C LEU A 280 26.02 3.94 -1.54
N VAL A 281 24.87 4.53 -1.23
CA VAL A 281 23.55 3.98 -1.57
C VAL A 281 23.36 3.90 -3.09
N GLU A 282 23.82 4.90 -3.84
CA GLU A 282 23.78 4.90 -5.31
C GLU A 282 24.70 3.82 -5.90
N LEU A 283 25.89 3.62 -5.32
CA LEU A 283 26.82 2.56 -5.72
C LEU A 283 26.21 1.17 -5.48
N ALA A 284 25.61 0.94 -4.31
CA ALA A 284 24.91 -0.31 -3.99
C ALA A 284 23.78 -0.62 -4.99
N ALA A 285 23.07 0.41 -5.46
CA ALA A 285 22.00 0.27 -6.46
C ALA A 285 22.51 0.09 -7.91
N ASN A 286 23.83 0.17 -8.15
CA ASN A 286 24.38 0.07 -9.49
C ASN A 286 24.48 -1.38 -9.97
N ARG A 287 23.60 -1.76 -10.90
CA ARG A 287 23.53 -3.13 -11.45
C ARG A 287 24.83 -3.64 -12.09
N LYS A 288 25.59 -2.78 -12.78
CA LYS A 288 26.86 -3.20 -13.41
C LYS A 288 27.93 -3.48 -12.36
N PHE A 289 28.00 -2.62 -11.35
CA PHE A 289 28.90 -2.81 -10.22
C PHE A 289 28.51 -4.03 -9.38
N GLY A 290 27.22 -4.23 -9.07
CA GLY A 290 26.77 -5.36 -8.25
C GLY A 290 26.91 -6.73 -8.94
N ARG A 291 26.98 -6.77 -10.28
CA ARG A 291 27.19 -7.99 -11.07
C ARG A 291 28.19 -7.73 -12.21
N PRO A 292 29.49 -7.60 -11.89
CA PRO A 292 30.49 -7.25 -12.88
C PRO A 292 30.79 -8.45 -13.78
N ARG A 293 31.26 -8.18 -15.00
CA ARG A 293 31.93 -9.20 -15.80
C ARG A 293 33.20 -9.65 -15.08
N LYS A 294 33.48 -10.96 -15.08
CA LYS A 294 34.67 -11.52 -14.43
C LYS A 294 35.98 -11.16 -15.17
N GLY A 295 35.91 -10.92 -16.48
CA GLY A 295 37.09 -10.78 -17.34
C GLY A 295 37.69 -12.13 -17.74
N PHE A 296 38.86 -12.13 -18.36
CA PHE A 296 39.56 -13.32 -18.86
C PHE A 296 40.95 -13.45 -18.22
N GLY A 297 41.44 -14.68 -18.06
CA GLY A 297 42.74 -14.98 -17.45
C GLY A 297 42.71 -15.14 -15.93
N SER A 298 43.69 -15.85 -15.37
CA SER A 298 43.90 -16.04 -13.93
C SER A 298 44.34 -14.77 -13.23
N ASP A 299 45.11 -13.94 -13.94
CA ASP A 299 45.74 -12.75 -13.37
C ASP A 299 44.92 -11.50 -13.70
N TYR A 300 44.82 -10.62 -12.72
CA TYR A 300 44.16 -9.32 -12.88
C TYR A 300 45.19 -8.20 -13.10
N GLY A 301 46.30 -8.28 -12.38
CA GLY A 301 47.40 -7.32 -12.41
C GLY A 301 48.70 -8.01 -12.02
N ASP A 302 49.77 -7.22 -11.96
CA ASP A 302 51.07 -7.71 -11.51
C ASP A 302 50.97 -8.22 -10.05
N GLU A 303 51.36 -9.48 -9.86
CA GLU A 303 51.24 -10.24 -8.60
C GLU A 303 49.83 -10.20 -7.97
N LEU A 304 48.77 -10.10 -8.78
CA LEU A 304 47.41 -9.99 -8.28
C LEU A 304 46.48 -11.01 -8.96
N PRO A 305 46.20 -12.14 -8.30
CA PRO A 305 45.24 -13.12 -8.78
C PRO A 305 43.83 -12.53 -8.89
N ARG A 306 43.15 -12.80 -10.01
CA ARG A 306 41.79 -12.32 -10.26
C ARG A 306 40.76 -12.84 -9.27
N VAL A 307 40.96 -14.07 -8.79
CA VAL A 307 40.09 -14.69 -7.77
C VAL A 307 40.03 -13.81 -6.52
N HIS A 308 41.17 -13.28 -6.07
CA HIS A 308 41.23 -12.38 -4.92
C HIS A 308 40.43 -11.09 -5.14
N VAL A 309 40.50 -10.49 -6.34
CA VAL A 309 39.73 -9.27 -6.66
C VAL A 309 38.22 -9.55 -6.65
N LEU A 310 37.80 -10.71 -7.15
CA LEU A 310 36.40 -11.14 -7.14
C LEU A 310 35.90 -11.41 -5.71
N GLU A 311 36.71 -12.05 -4.85
CA GLU A 311 36.38 -12.24 -3.44
C GLU A 311 36.22 -10.90 -2.70
N GLN A 312 37.14 -9.95 -2.93
CA GLN A 312 37.02 -8.61 -2.35
C GLN A 312 35.81 -7.85 -2.91
N HIS A 313 35.45 -8.06 -4.17
CA HIS A 313 34.24 -7.51 -4.79
C HIS A 313 32.97 -8.05 -4.11
N GLU A 314 32.86 -9.35 -3.90
CA GLU A 314 31.74 -9.96 -3.17
C GLU A 314 31.65 -9.40 -1.74
N GLY A 315 32.79 -9.23 -1.07
CA GLY A 315 32.89 -8.61 0.25
C GLY A 315 32.34 -7.18 0.29
N ILE A 316 32.78 -6.29 -0.61
CA ILE A 316 32.31 -4.90 -0.63
C ILE A 316 30.83 -4.79 -1.02
N VAL A 317 30.34 -5.61 -1.95
CA VAL A 317 28.91 -5.64 -2.30
C VAL A 317 28.07 -6.05 -1.09
N SER A 318 28.49 -7.09 -0.38
CA SER A 318 27.81 -7.56 0.84
C SER A 318 27.75 -6.48 1.93
N VAL A 319 28.84 -5.72 2.10
CA VAL A 319 28.90 -4.60 3.05
C VAL A 319 27.97 -3.45 2.62
N LEU A 320 27.97 -3.09 1.33
CA LEU A 320 27.13 -2.04 0.78
C LEU A 320 25.64 -2.37 0.87
N ASP A 321 25.25 -3.63 0.62
CA ASP A 321 23.86 -4.07 0.72
C ASP A 321 23.34 -3.98 2.16
N ARG A 322 24.13 -4.45 3.13
CA ARG A 322 23.81 -4.31 4.57
C ARG A 322 23.69 -2.85 4.98
N PHE A 323 24.65 -2.02 4.58
CA PHE A 323 24.63 -0.59 4.87
C PHE A 323 23.39 0.08 4.26
N GLN A 324 23.06 -0.20 3.00
CA GLN A 324 21.90 0.36 2.33
C GLN A 324 20.60 0.00 3.06
N ALA A 325 20.42 -1.25 3.49
CA ALA A 325 19.23 -1.69 4.22
C ALA A 325 19.04 -0.90 5.53
N VAL A 326 20.08 -0.82 6.37
CA VAL A 326 20.02 -0.13 7.67
C VAL A 326 19.87 1.39 7.48
N ALA A 327 20.63 1.99 6.55
CA ALA A 327 20.53 3.42 6.26
C ALA A 327 19.15 3.80 5.69
N ASN A 328 18.53 2.94 4.89
CA ASN A 328 17.17 3.12 4.39
C ASN A 328 16.13 3.05 5.50
N ALA A 329 16.23 2.06 6.39
CA ALA A 329 15.32 1.91 7.52
C ALA A 329 15.38 3.11 8.46
N ASP A 330 16.59 3.57 8.80
CA ASP A 330 16.79 4.76 9.62
C ASP A 330 16.27 6.04 8.95
N LEU A 331 16.51 6.21 7.64
CA LEU A 331 15.98 7.34 6.89
C LEU A 331 14.45 7.34 6.86
N ALA A 332 13.84 6.17 6.63
CA ALA A 332 12.40 6.00 6.59
C ALA A 332 11.78 6.42 7.93
N ALA A 333 12.35 5.99 9.06
CA ALA A 333 11.89 6.36 10.38
C ALA A 333 12.03 7.87 10.68
N LEU A 334 13.11 8.52 10.24
CA LEU A 334 13.27 9.98 10.37
C LEU A 334 12.21 10.73 9.55
N LEU A 335 12.06 10.37 8.27
CA LEU A 335 11.08 11.00 7.38
C LEU A 335 9.66 10.83 7.89
N GLN A 336 9.36 9.68 8.46
CA GLN A 336 8.06 9.39 9.04
C GLN A 336 7.70 10.43 10.12
N ALA A 337 8.62 10.74 11.03
CA ALA A 337 8.41 11.76 12.06
C ALA A 337 8.38 13.18 11.49
N GLU A 338 9.28 13.50 10.55
CA GLU A 338 9.43 14.85 10.00
C GLU A 338 8.26 15.25 9.09
N LEU A 339 7.79 14.33 8.24
CA LEU A 339 6.69 14.56 7.30
C LEU A 339 5.32 14.69 7.99
N ARG A 340 5.18 14.17 9.22
CA ARG A 340 3.96 14.36 10.03
C ARG A 340 3.61 15.82 10.26
N VAL A 341 4.59 16.71 10.29
CA VAL A 341 4.34 18.16 10.41
C VAL A 341 3.56 18.67 9.19
N ALA A 342 3.92 18.23 7.98
CA ALA A 342 3.20 18.56 6.76
C ALA A 342 1.78 17.95 6.76
N ILE A 343 1.66 16.69 7.19
CA ILE A 343 0.38 15.98 7.28
C ILE A 343 -0.56 16.68 8.28
N ALA A 344 -0.09 17.03 9.47
CA ALA A 344 -0.88 17.75 10.46
C ALA A 344 -1.31 19.15 9.98
N ARG A 345 -0.50 19.84 9.15
CA ARG A 345 -0.92 21.09 8.49
C ARG A 345 -2.00 20.81 7.45
N TYR A 346 -1.90 19.72 6.70
CA TYR A 346 -2.88 19.32 5.71
C TYR A 346 -4.23 18.99 6.38
N GLU A 347 -4.24 18.19 7.44
CA GLU A 347 -5.45 17.89 8.20
C GLU A 347 -6.10 19.16 8.77
N ARG A 348 -5.32 20.07 9.39
CA ARG A 348 -5.85 21.36 9.84
C ARG A 348 -6.43 22.22 8.72
N SER A 349 -5.84 22.15 7.51
CA SER A 349 -6.33 22.89 6.36
C SER A 349 -7.69 22.38 5.85
N LYS A 350 -8.07 21.14 6.16
CA LYS A 350 -9.41 20.61 5.87
C LYS A 350 -10.47 21.25 6.77
N ILE A 351 -10.14 21.53 8.02
CA ILE A 351 -11.04 22.11 9.03
C ILE A 351 -11.17 23.64 8.84
N LEU A 352 -10.05 24.32 8.56
CA LEU A 352 -9.99 25.79 8.51
C LEU A 352 -10.46 26.41 7.18
N ARG A 353 -10.93 25.61 6.22
CA ARG A 353 -11.54 26.15 5.00
C ARG A 353 -12.89 26.78 5.34
N ARG A 354 -12.87 28.07 5.71
CA ARG A 354 -14.01 28.95 5.45
C ARG A 354 -14.37 28.81 3.97
N PRO A 355 -15.63 28.56 3.60
CA PRO A 355 -16.02 28.66 2.20
C PRO A 355 -15.63 30.06 1.69
N PRO A 356 -15.16 30.18 0.43
CA PRO A 356 -14.92 31.50 -0.15
C PRO A 356 -16.23 32.29 -0.05
N ALA A 357 -16.15 33.53 0.44
CA ALA A 357 -17.31 34.40 0.48
C ALA A 357 -17.97 34.43 -0.91
N PRO A 358 -19.31 34.31 -1.01
CA PRO A 358 -19.98 34.33 -2.29
C PRO A 358 -19.67 35.65 -3.00
N GLY A 359 -18.91 35.57 -4.11
CA GLY A 359 -18.49 36.73 -4.92
C GLY A 359 -16.98 36.92 -5.12
N ALA A 360 -16.11 36.14 -4.46
CA ALA A 360 -14.67 36.26 -4.68
C ALA A 360 -14.25 35.69 -6.06
N ARG A 361 -13.92 36.57 -7.01
CA ARG A 361 -13.32 36.19 -8.30
C ARG A 361 -11.97 35.48 -8.07
N PRO A 362 -11.60 34.48 -8.89
CA PRO A 362 -10.31 33.81 -8.77
C PRO A 362 -9.17 34.80 -9.04
N ASP A 363 -8.29 34.98 -8.05
CA ASP A 363 -7.08 35.81 -8.15
C ASP A 363 -6.12 35.22 -9.19
N PRO A 364 -5.85 35.94 -10.32
CA PRO A 364 -4.93 35.46 -11.31
C PRO A 364 -3.51 35.90 -10.94
N ARG A 365 -2.82 35.12 -10.08
CA ARG A 365 -1.35 34.81 -10.07
C ARG A 365 -0.82 34.57 -8.64
N PRO A 366 0.25 33.77 -8.50
CA PRO A 366 1.55 34.42 -8.24
C PRO A 366 2.72 33.69 -8.91
N ARG A 367 3.03 34.02 -10.18
CA ARG A 367 4.28 33.59 -10.84
C ARG A 367 5.53 34.37 -10.39
N GLY A 368 5.40 35.36 -9.50
CA GLY A 368 6.49 36.27 -9.12
C GLY A 368 7.24 35.96 -7.81
N ARG A 369 6.67 35.19 -6.87
CA ARG A 369 7.27 34.96 -5.54
C ARG A 369 8.31 33.83 -5.50
N ALA A 370 8.17 32.82 -6.36
CA ALA A 370 9.10 31.67 -6.38
C ALA A 370 10.54 32.03 -6.79
N ARG A 371 10.73 33.06 -7.63
CA ARG A 371 12.07 33.48 -8.08
C ARG A 371 12.85 34.28 -7.02
N ARG A 372 12.17 34.97 -6.10
CA ARG A 372 12.82 35.77 -5.05
C ARG A 372 13.27 34.91 -3.85
N CYS A 373 12.56 33.80 -3.57
CA CYS A 373 12.93 32.88 -2.47
C CYS A 373 14.22 32.09 -2.77
N ALA A 374 14.45 31.66 -4.01
CA ALA A 374 15.65 30.89 -4.37
C ALA A 374 16.98 31.66 -4.16
N ALA A 375 16.94 33.00 -4.23
CA ALA A 375 18.09 33.86 -3.99
C ALA A 375 18.36 34.07 -2.48
N ALA A 376 17.29 34.18 -1.67
CA ALA A 376 17.38 34.37 -0.22
C ALA A 376 17.89 33.12 0.53
N VAL A 377 17.52 31.92 0.05
CA VAL A 377 17.94 30.63 0.64
C VAL A 377 19.45 30.40 0.51
N ARG A 378 20.09 30.86 -0.57
CA ARG A 378 21.55 30.75 -0.75
C ARG A 378 22.33 31.66 0.20
N ALA A 379 21.74 32.77 0.65
CA ALA A 379 22.37 33.72 1.55
C ALA A 379 22.33 33.27 3.03
N ARG A 380 21.32 32.48 3.42
CA ARG A 380 21.15 32.00 4.81
C ARG A 380 22.01 30.79 5.19
N LEU A 381 22.43 29.98 4.22
CA LEU A 381 23.26 28.79 4.43
C LEU A 381 24.72 29.07 4.89
N ARG A 382 25.11 30.34 5.07
CA ARG A 382 26.47 30.72 5.48
C ARG A 382 26.62 31.17 6.93
N ARG A 383 25.56 31.19 7.73
CA ARG A 383 25.64 31.73 9.10
C ARG A 383 24.89 30.82 10.09
N ARG A 384 25.68 30.28 11.04
CA ARG A 384 25.32 29.85 12.42
C ARG A 384 25.06 28.36 12.67
N VAL A 385 26.00 27.79 13.45
CA VAL A 385 25.89 26.68 14.43
C VAL A 385 26.29 27.33 15.77
N PRO A 386 25.55 27.22 16.90
CA PRO A 386 25.49 26.06 17.82
C PRO A 386 24.08 25.89 18.46
N GLY A 387 23.70 24.94 19.34
CA GLY A 387 24.31 23.89 20.15
C GLY A 387 23.20 23.15 20.97
N HIS A 388 23.52 21.98 21.51
CA HIS A 388 22.65 20.92 22.08
C HIS A 388 21.96 21.16 23.46
N ARG A 389 20.89 20.39 23.75
CA ARG A 389 20.70 19.39 24.87
C ARG A 389 19.22 18.89 24.91
N SER A 390 18.91 17.58 24.77
CA SER A 390 18.77 16.45 25.77
C SER A 390 17.52 16.57 26.69
N ALA A 391 16.68 15.59 27.06
CA ALA A 391 16.49 14.14 26.85
C ALA A 391 15.12 13.67 27.46
N ALA A 392 14.65 12.46 27.06
CA ALA A 392 13.86 11.41 27.78
C ALA A 392 12.48 11.74 28.43
N GLY A 393 11.45 10.88 28.52
CA GLY A 393 11.18 9.49 28.13
C GLY A 393 9.93 8.93 28.89
N ARG A 394 9.41 7.78 28.40
CA ARG A 394 8.55 6.72 29.05
C ARG A 394 6.99 6.73 28.90
N ASP A 395 6.53 5.56 28.40
CA ASP A 395 5.20 4.87 28.35
C ASP A 395 4.79 4.29 29.75
N PRO A 396 3.66 3.53 30.02
CA PRO A 396 2.76 2.73 29.12
C PRO A 396 1.21 2.57 29.45
N ALA A 397 0.43 2.10 28.44
CA ALA A 397 -0.63 1.03 28.36
C ALA A 397 -1.82 0.86 29.39
N PRO A 398 -2.78 -0.10 29.21
CA PRO A 398 -3.82 -0.29 28.16
C PRO A 398 -5.24 -0.70 28.71
N ALA A 399 -6.26 -0.90 27.85
CA ALA A 399 -7.50 -1.67 28.16
C ALA A 399 -8.20 -2.24 26.89
N ARG A 400 -8.99 -3.32 27.05
CA ARG A 400 -9.49 -4.30 26.05
C ARG A 400 -10.98 -4.13 25.66
N GLY A 401 -11.39 -4.71 24.51
CA GLY A 401 -12.77 -5.10 24.17
C GLY A 401 -12.90 -5.87 22.82
N PRO A 402 -13.92 -6.74 22.59
CA PRO A 402 -13.92 -7.82 21.56
C PRO A 402 -15.03 -7.75 20.45
N VAL A 403 -14.94 -8.56 19.35
CA VAL A 403 -15.94 -8.71 18.24
C VAL A 403 -15.91 -10.13 17.56
N PRO A 404 -17.00 -10.68 16.92
CA PRO A 404 -17.19 -12.10 16.54
C PRO A 404 -17.12 -12.48 15.02
N GLY A 405 -17.51 -13.72 14.64
CA GLY A 405 -17.08 -14.53 13.46
C GLY A 405 -17.97 -14.64 12.18
N ARG A 406 -17.49 -15.44 11.19
CA ARG A 406 -17.84 -15.45 9.73
C ARG A 406 -18.37 -16.80 9.18
N ALA A 407 -19.13 -16.78 8.07
CA ALA A 407 -19.50 -17.95 7.22
C ALA A 407 -18.95 -17.84 5.76
N ARG A 408 -19.10 -18.86 4.90
CA ARG A 408 -18.66 -18.87 3.47
C ARG A 408 -19.72 -19.51 2.57
N LEU A 409 -19.78 -19.12 1.29
CA LEU A 409 -20.53 -19.82 0.23
C LEU A 409 -19.48 -20.51 -0.68
N ALA A 410 -19.87 -21.51 -1.46
CA ALA A 410 -18.93 -22.24 -2.31
C ALA A 410 -19.53 -22.57 -3.70
N PRO A 411 -18.70 -22.64 -4.75
CA PRO A 411 -19.06 -23.25 -6.03
C PRO A 411 -18.89 -24.78 -5.98
N GLY A 412 -19.87 -25.57 -6.46
CA GLY A 412 -19.80 -27.06 -6.49
C GLY A 412 -18.84 -27.61 -7.56
N GLY A 413 -18.34 -28.85 -7.54
CA GLY A 413 -18.42 -30.05 -6.65
C GLY A 413 -17.29 -31.04 -7.05
N PRO A 414 -17.35 -32.39 -6.87
CA PRO A 414 -18.05 -33.25 -5.87
C PRO A 414 -17.14 -34.33 -5.18
N GLY A 415 -17.67 -34.95 -4.10
CA GLY A 415 -17.29 -36.27 -3.51
C GLY A 415 -16.22 -36.26 -2.39
N SER A 416 -16.34 -36.89 -1.21
CA SER A 416 -17.28 -37.89 -0.66
C SER A 416 -17.04 -38.07 0.86
N ARG A 417 -18.13 -38.28 1.64
CA ARG A 417 -18.38 -39.05 2.91
C ARG A 417 -17.31 -39.10 4.03
N GLU A 418 -17.57 -39.06 5.35
CA GLU A 418 -18.77 -39.39 6.17
C GLU A 418 -18.66 -38.83 7.62
N ALA A 419 -19.77 -38.86 8.35
CA ALA A 419 -20.11 -38.23 9.64
C ALA A 419 -19.39 -38.82 10.90
N LEU A 420 -19.38 -38.22 12.11
CA LEU A 420 -20.53 -38.07 13.03
C LEU A 420 -20.20 -37.18 14.26
N HIS A 421 -21.25 -36.49 14.75
CA HIS A 421 -21.36 -35.56 15.88
C HIS A 421 -21.10 -36.13 17.30
N ARG A 422 -20.66 -35.25 18.23
CA ARG A 422 -21.44 -34.83 19.43
C ARG A 422 -20.90 -33.53 20.06
N ARG A 423 -21.84 -32.69 20.50
CA ARG A 423 -21.68 -31.31 21.01
C ARG A 423 -21.43 -31.29 22.52
N ARG A 424 -20.71 -30.28 23.03
CA ARG A 424 -21.25 -29.24 23.94
C ARG A 424 -20.20 -28.20 24.36
N SER A 425 -20.64 -26.94 24.26
CA SER A 425 -20.33 -25.79 25.12
C SER A 425 -18.98 -25.06 25.01
N GLU A 426 -19.10 -23.85 24.46
CA GLU A 426 -18.64 -22.57 25.04
C GLU A 426 -17.15 -22.14 24.94
N ALA A 427 -16.99 -21.10 24.13
CA ALA A 427 -16.20 -19.89 24.38
C ALA A 427 -14.65 -19.91 24.31
N VAL A 428 -14.18 -19.41 23.17
CA VAL A 428 -13.05 -18.47 22.95
C VAL A 428 -11.63 -19.02 23.06
N ASP A 429 -10.98 -19.10 21.88
CA ASP A 429 -9.56 -19.35 21.69
C ASP A 429 -8.65 -18.27 22.30
N LEU A 430 -7.67 -18.76 23.05
CA LEU A 430 -6.50 -18.05 23.51
C LEU A 430 -5.55 -17.70 22.36
N PRO A 431 -4.77 -16.60 22.46
CA PRO A 431 -3.51 -16.48 21.77
C PRO A 431 -2.41 -17.31 22.47
N LEU A 432 -1.53 -17.82 21.61
CA LEU A 432 -0.38 -18.68 21.86
C LEU A 432 0.58 -18.19 22.98
N PRO A 433 1.13 -19.09 23.80
CA PRO A 433 2.37 -18.85 24.53
C PRO A 433 3.56 -19.53 23.83
N GLU A 434 4.66 -18.80 23.60
CA GLU A 434 5.97 -19.43 23.44
C GLU A 434 6.60 -19.67 24.82
N GLY A 435 7.05 -20.91 25.01
CA GLY A 435 8.34 -21.17 25.65
C GLY A 435 8.32 -21.72 27.08
N ARG A 436 8.21 -23.04 27.23
CA ARG A 436 9.05 -23.78 28.20
C ARG A 436 9.50 -25.14 27.66
N ARG A 437 10.83 -25.22 27.53
CA ARG A 437 11.73 -26.38 27.46
C ARG A 437 11.15 -27.68 28.04
N ARG A 438 11.29 -28.80 27.32
CA ARG A 438 11.69 -30.11 27.89
C ARG A 438 12.12 -31.13 26.82
N ARG A 439 13.40 -31.53 26.95
CA ARG A 439 13.99 -32.88 26.79
C ARG A 439 13.61 -33.73 25.57
N LEU A 440 14.58 -33.89 24.67
CA LEU A 440 14.71 -35.03 23.76
C LEU A 440 15.13 -36.28 24.55
N PRO A 441 14.59 -37.47 24.25
CA PRO A 441 15.27 -38.73 24.54
C PRO A 441 16.13 -39.19 23.35
N ALA A 442 17.26 -39.80 23.71
CA ALA A 442 18.20 -40.49 22.84
C ALA A 442 17.75 -41.94 22.54
N GLY A 443 18.39 -42.55 21.54
CA GLY A 443 18.32 -43.98 21.19
C GLY A 443 18.32 -44.15 19.67
N ASP A 444 19.49 -44.24 19.02
CA ASP A 444 20.32 -45.43 18.78
C ASP A 444 19.84 -46.33 17.62
N GLY A 445 20.80 -46.70 16.75
CA GLY A 445 20.75 -48.00 16.07
C GLY A 445 20.71 -48.02 14.53
N ALA A 446 21.87 -47.82 13.91
CA ALA A 446 22.45 -48.57 12.79
C ALA A 446 21.57 -49.27 11.71
N ALA A 447 21.87 -48.99 10.42
CA ALA A 447 22.53 -49.93 9.47
C ALA A 447 22.05 -49.82 8.00
N ARG A 448 23.04 -49.58 7.12
CA ARG A 448 23.26 -50.06 5.72
C ARG A 448 22.05 -50.35 4.82
N ALA A 449 22.02 -49.74 3.62
CA ALA A 449 22.40 -50.39 2.35
C ALA A 449 22.03 -49.53 1.10
N THR A 450 23.04 -49.36 0.23
CA THR A 450 23.03 -49.38 -1.26
C THR A 450 21.90 -48.74 -2.09
N GLY A 451 22.32 -47.97 -3.11
CA GLY A 451 21.81 -48.19 -4.47
C GLY A 451 21.21 -46.99 -5.21
N ARG A 452 22.04 -46.40 -6.09
CA ARG A 452 21.73 -45.90 -7.46
C ARG A 452 20.36 -45.26 -7.73
N GLY A 453 20.44 -44.00 -8.18
CA GLY A 453 19.99 -43.66 -9.53
C GLY A 453 18.75 -42.77 -9.66
N ALA A 454 18.85 -41.88 -10.64
CA ALA A 454 17.79 -41.26 -11.42
C ALA A 454 17.15 -39.93 -10.92
N ARG A 455 17.51 -38.90 -11.71
CA ARG A 455 16.62 -37.88 -12.30
C ARG A 455 16.10 -36.77 -11.39
N ARG A 456 16.78 -35.62 -11.53
CA ARG A 456 16.27 -34.28 -11.25
C ARG A 456 15.02 -34.01 -12.08
N ALA A 457 13.91 -33.72 -11.40
CA ALA A 457 12.78 -32.99 -11.96
C ALA A 457 12.58 -31.73 -11.13
N HIS A 458 12.60 -30.59 -11.83
CA HIS A 458 12.41 -29.26 -11.28
C HIS A 458 10.99 -29.10 -10.72
N HIS A 459 10.88 -28.72 -9.44
CA HIS A 459 9.65 -28.13 -8.91
C HIS A 459 9.65 -26.63 -9.24
N GLU A 460 8.90 -26.26 -10.27
CA GLU A 460 8.52 -24.87 -10.53
C GLU A 460 7.40 -24.46 -9.55
N LEU A 461 7.66 -23.41 -8.78
CA LEU A 461 6.65 -22.65 -8.04
C LEU A 461 5.95 -21.67 -9.02
N PRO A 462 4.62 -21.61 -9.09
CA PRO A 462 3.93 -20.70 -9.99
C PRO A 462 4.01 -19.25 -9.51
N ARG A 463 4.50 -18.40 -10.40
CA ARG A 463 4.52 -16.93 -10.29
C ARG A 463 3.09 -16.40 -10.22
N ARG A 464 2.77 -15.61 -9.18
CA ARG A 464 1.55 -14.79 -9.14
C ARG A 464 1.59 -13.74 -10.24
N ALA A 465 0.76 -13.93 -11.27
CA ALA A 465 0.45 -12.93 -12.28
C ALA A 465 -0.37 -11.79 -11.65
N ARG A 466 0.13 -10.55 -11.80
CA ARG A 466 -0.64 -9.32 -11.58
C ARG A 466 -1.52 -9.10 -12.80
N ASN A 467 -2.84 -9.03 -12.59
CA ASN A 467 -3.81 -8.81 -13.67
C ASN A 467 -3.85 -7.33 -14.09
N PRO A 468 -4.09 -7.01 -15.37
CA PRO A 468 -4.05 -5.67 -15.92
C PRO A 468 -5.42 -4.97 -15.87
N ALA A 469 -5.36 -3.63 -15.94
CA ALA A 469 -6.50 -2.75 -16.09
C ALA A 469 -7.15 -2.89 -17.48
N LEU A 470 -8.49 -2.93 -17.51
CA LEU A 470 -9.31 -2.76 -18.71
C LEU A 470 -10.35 -1.64 -18.48
N ARG A 471 -10.25 -0.59 -19.28
CA ARG A 471 -11.28 0.38 -19.71
C ARG A 471 -11.12 0.42 -21.24
N GLN A 472 -12.10 0.42 -22.14
CA GLN A 472 -13.55 0.69 -22.13
C GLN A 472 -14.14 0.22 -23.51
N PRO A 473 -15.43 0.46 -23.87
CA PRO A 473 -16.26 -0.46 -24.66
C PRO A 473 -16.39 -0.16 -26.17
N CYS A 474 -16.88 -1.15 -26.92
CA CYS A 474 -17.39 -1.01 -28.29
C CYS A 474 -18.94 -1.02 -28.32
N LEU A 475 -19.56 -0.11 -29.08
CA LEU A 475 -20.42 -0.42 -30.25
C LEU A 475 -21.30 0.79 -30.66
N ARG A 476 -21.14 1.22 -31.91
CA ARG A 476 -22.25 1.65 -32.78
C ARG A 476 -22.01 1.05 -34.17
N ALA A 477 -23.07 0.54 -34.75
CA ALA A 477 -23.09 -0.26 -35.98
C ALA A 477 -23.23 0.61 -37.24
N ALA A 478 -22.72 0.03 -38.34
CA ALA A 478 -23.15 0.11 -39.76
C ALA A 478 -23.51 1.46 -40.40
N ASP A 479 -22.81 1.82 -41.49
CA ASP A 479 -23.37 1.67 -42.84
C ASP A 479 -22.27 1.70 -43.93
N GLY A 480 -22.55 1.11 -45.09
CA GLY A 480 -21.58 0.67 -46.10
C GLY A 480 -21.05 1.72 -47.09
N GLY A 481 -20.15 1.28 -47.99
CA GLY A 481 -19.83 2.04 -49.21
C GLY A 481 -18.36 2.05 -49.64
N ARG A 482 -17.99 1.06 -50.47
CA ARG A 482 -17.07 1.08 -51.63
C ARG A 482 -15.88 2.09 -51.68
N ARG A 483 -14.68 1.51 -51.91
CA ARG A 483 -13.49 2.14 -52.55
C ARG A 483 -13.82 2.71 -53.94
N PRO A 484 -13.10 3.75 -54.41
CA PRO A 484 -11.79 3.64 -55.09
C PRO A 484 -10.77 4.64 -54.47
N GLY A 485 -9.44 4.57 -54.61
CA GLY A 485 -8.60 4.27 -55.76
C GLY A 485 -7.74 5.51 -56.06
N ARG A 486 -6.41 5.37 -55.89
CA ARG A 486 -5.29 6.20 -56.41
C ARG A 486 -5.18 7.69 -56.01
N GLY A 487 -3.95 8.10 -55.71
CA GLY A 487 -3.51 9.47 -55.96
C GLY A 487 -2.30 9.94 -55.17
N LYS A 488 -1.10 9.64 -55.70
CA LYS A 488 0.21 10.28 -55.52
C LYS A 488 0.86 10.32 -54.14
#